data_AF-A0A6V8LND6-F1
#
_entry.id   AF-A0A6V8LND6-F1
#
_cell.length_a   1.000
_cell.length_b   1.000
_cell.length_c   1.000
_cell.angle_alpha   90.00
_cell.angle_beta   90.00
_cell.angle_gamma   90.00
#
_symmetry.space_group_name_H-M   'P 1'
#
loop_
_entity.id
_entity.type
_entity.pdbx_description
1 polymer ?
#
loop_
_entity_poly.entity_id
_entity_poly.type
_entity_poly.pdbx_seq_one_letter_code
_entity_poly.pdbx_strand_id
1 'polypeptide(L)'
;MGGFAVTTAVASAAVTGCRVDYRITNQWTGGFGADVAITNLGDPVTGWALTWTFAAGQSVTQAWNATVAQSGTAVTATNVSYNGAIATNGSVSFGFNGAWTSSNPVPAAFAVNGTPCTGTPNATPCPAPVTPTPGTPTPAPTTSAPQSRVTVWLAGDSTVANPASSGACPVGWGNQFASYFNSNVTVVNSAIGGRSIQTWLYDPNVTSTMNSAGECVVSPQTYSTRWQAMLNASTGMKAGDYLFIQFGINDGSTTCPRHVGSAKYRELLGVMASAAKARGAYPVFLTPAAAITCSGSTATGNRAS
;
A
#
# COMPACT_ATOMS: atom_id res chain seq x y z
N MET A 1 -24.59 52.11 -4.39
CA MET A 1 -24.48 51.06 -3.35
C MET A 1 -24.33 49.72 -4.08
N GLY A 2 -23.10 49.32 -4.45
CA GLY A 2 -22.83 48.05 -5.12
C GLY A 2 -21.81 47.27 -4.32
N GLY A 3 -22.26 46.30 -3.53
CA GLY A 3 -21.44 45.54 -2.62
C GLY A 3 -20.57 44.51 -3.34
N PHE A 4 -19.26 44.59 -3.12
CA PHE A 4 -18.31 43.55 -3.51
C PHE A 4 -18.47 42.35 -2.57
N ALA A 5 -18.96 41.23 -3.10
CA ALA A 5 -18.91 39.95 -2.40
C ALA A 5 -17.47 39.41 -2.48
N VAL A 6 -16.74 39.50 -1.38
CA VAL A 6 -15.44 38.83 -1.22
C VAL A 6 -15.72 37.37 -0.85
N THR A 7 -15.65 36.46 -1.82
CA THR A 7 -15.57 35.03 -1.54
C THR A 7 -14.18 34.73 -1.01
N THR A 8 -14.05 34.53 0.29
CA THR A 8 -12.83 33.97 0.89
C THR A 8 -12.70 32.53 0.40
N ALA A 9 -11.81 32.29 -0.56
CA ALA A 9 -11.32 30.94 -0.84
C ALA A 9 -10.59 30.46 0.41
N VAL A 10 -11.16 29.49 1.12
CA VAL A 10 -10.43 28.77 2.15
C VAL A 10 -9.27 28.07 1.45
N ALA A 11 -8.05 28.41 1.85
CA ALA A 11 -6.86 27.70 1.41
C ALA A 11 -7.04 26.21 1.74
N SER A 12 -7.12 25.35 0.72
CA SER A 12 -6.95 23.92 0.92
C SER A 12 -5.53 23.73 1.43
N ALA A 13 -5.40 23.55 2.75
CA ALA A 13 -4.12 23.34 3.40
C ALA A 13 -3.37 22.19 2.70
N ALA A 14 -2.13 22.46 2.34
CA ALA A 14 -1.20 21.48 1.83
C ALA A 14 -1.01 20.37 2.86
N VAL A 15 -1.51 19.20 2.50
CA VAL A 15 -1.04 17.83 2.78
C VAL A 15 -0.74 17.36 4.20
N THR A 16 -1.34 16.22 4.55
CA THR A 16 -0.90 15.38 5.67
C THR A 16 -0.93 13.92 5.22
N GLY A 17 0.23 13.36 4.88
CA GLY A 17 0.36 11.91 4.85
C GLY A 17 0.15 11.42 6.28
N CYS A 18 -0.79 10.52 6.52
CA CYS A 18 -0.89 9.81 7.79
C CYS A 18 -0.96 8.32 7.52
N ARG A 19 -0.46 7.54 8.47
CA ARG A 19 -0.56 6.09 8.47
C ARG A 19 -1.33 5.67 9.72
N VAL A 20 -2.31 4.79 9.53
CA VAL A 20 -3.10 4.24 10.62
C VAL A 20 -2.92 2.74 10.66
N ASP A 21 -2.42 2.23 11.77
CA ASP A 21 -2.43 0.80 12.07
C ASP A 21 -3.65 0.48 12.92
N TYR A 22 -4.56 -0.33 12.39
CA TYR A 22 -5.67 -0.87 13.14
C TYR A 22 -5.42 -2.36 13.38
N ARG A 23 -5.40 -2.78 14.64
CA ARG A 23 -5.18 -4.17 15.00
C ARG A 23 -6.26 -4.66 15.96
N ILE A 24 -6.98 -5.72 15.58
CA ILE A 24 -7.79 -6.49 16.53
C ILE A 24 -6.82 -7.23 17.45
N THR A 25 -6.84 -6.91 18.74
CA THR A 25 -5.93 -7.50 19.74
C THR A 25 -6.47 -8.81 20.27
N ASN A 26 -7.78 -8.89 20.45
CA ASN A 26 -8.52 -10.08 20.84
C ASN A 26 -9.99 -9.99 20.35
N GLN A 27 -10.66 -11.14 20.25
CA GLN A 27 -12.09 -11.19 19.91
C GLN A 27 -12.76 -12.38 20.59
N TRP A 28 -14.05 -12.23 20.91
CA TRP A 28 -14.91 -13.22 21.53
C TRP A 28 -16.32 -13.13 20.95
N THR A 29 -17.20 -14.05 21.34
CA THR A 29 -18.60 -14.03 20.89
C THR A 29 -19.26 -12.70 21.26
N GLY A 30 -19.61 -11.90 20.25
CA GLY A 30 -20.28 -10.62 20.44
C GLY A 30 -19.37 -9.42 20.75
N GLY A 31 -18.04 -9.60 20.86
CA GLY A 31 -17.13 -8.49 21.18
C GLY A 31 -15.69 -8.64 20.70
N PHE A 32 -14.95 -7.54 20.73
CA PHE A 32 -13.54 -7.47 20.35
C PHE A 32 -12.83 -6.31 21.03
N GLY A 33 -11.52 -6.43 21.19
CA GLY A 33 -10.61 -5.33 21.52
C GLY A 33 -9.78 -4.93 20.30
N ALA A 34 -9.52 -3.64 20.14
CA ALA A 34 -8.69 -3.11 19.07
C ALA A 34 -7.71 -2.04 19.58
N ASP A 35 -6.49 -2.09 19.06
CA ASP A 35 -5.49 -1.04 19.17
C ASP A 35 -5.40 -0.27 17.86
N VAL A 36 -5.28 1.05 17.95
CA VAL A 36 -5.13 1.94 16.81
C VAL A 36 -3.93 2.85 17.03
N ALA A 37 -2.99 2.85 16.08
CA ALA A 37 -1.86 3.76 16.08
C ALA A 37 -1.96 4.74 14.90
N ILE A 38 -1.73 6.02 15.15
CA ILE A 38 -1.68 7.08 14.14
C ILE A 38 -0.24 7.56 14.05
N THR A 39 0.38 7.44 12.87
CA THR A 39 1.67 8.05 12.56
C THR A 39 1.45 9.27 11.67
N ASN A 40 1.96 10.41 12.10
CA ASN A 40 1.94 11.64 11.31
C ASN A 40 3.12 11.64 10.33
N LEU A 41 2.86 11.68 9.02
CA LEU A 41 3.87 11.77 7.96
C LEU A 41 3.85 13.13 7.26
N GLY A 42 3.10 14.10 7.81
CA GLY A 42 3.06 15.50 7.36
C GLY A 42 3.60 16.44 8.43
N ASP A 43 3.16 17.71 8.37
CA ASP A 43 3.54 18.72 9.34
C ASP A 43 3.09 18.36 10.77
N PRO A 44 3.82 18.79 11.82
CA PRO A 44 3.43 18.52 13.20
C PRO A 44 2.01 19.00 13.50
N VAL A 45 1.22 18.17 14.19
CA VAL A 45 -0.14 18.53 14.64
C VAL A 45 -0.18 18.68 16.15
N THR A 46 -1.06 19.55 16.65
CA THR A 46 -1.28 19.79 18.09
C THR A 46 -2.57 19.14 18.61
N GLY A 47 -3.40 18.63 17.71
CA GLY A 47 -4.60 17.85 18.00
C GLY A 47 -4.96 16.95 16.81
N TRP A 48 -5.66 15.86 17.09
CA TRP A 48 -6.06 14.89 16.07
C TRP A 48 -7.48 14.38 16.29
N ALA A 49 -8.19 14.23 15.18
CA ALA A 49 -9.47 13.55 15.07
C ALA A 49 -9.36 12.49 13.97
N LEU A 50 -9.38 11.22 14.35
CA LEU A 50 -9.36 10.08 13.44
C LEU A 50 -10.80 9.67 13.12
N THR A 51 -11.13 9.54 11.84
CA THR A 51 -12.45 9.07 11.39
C THR A 51 -12.33 7.80 10.55
N TRP A 52 -13.26 6.86 10.75
CA TRP A 52 -13.44 5.67 9.91
C TRP A 52 -14.90 5.22 9.89
N THR A 53 -15.20 4.22 9.06
CA THR A 53 -16.53 3.60 8.98
C THR A 53 -16.46 2.11 9.25
N PHE A 54 -17.35 1.59 10.09
CA PHE A 54 -17.56 0.15 10.24
C PHE A 54 -18.46 -0.40 9.14
N ALA A 55 -18.06 -1.52 8.54
CA ALA A 55 -18.73 -2.08 7.36
C ALA A 55 -19.80 -3.14 7.69
N ALA A 56 -19.79 -3.70 8.91
CA ALA A 56 -20.62 -4.86 9.24
C ALA A 56 -21.37 -4.69 10.57
N GLY A 57 -21.82 -3.47 10.88
CA GLY A 57 -22.64 -3.19 12.05
C GLY A 57 -21.89 -3.23 13.38
N GLN A 58 -20.56 -3.10 13.36
CA GLN A 58 -19.79 -3.02 14.60
C GLN A 58 -20.05 -1.72 15.35
N SER A 59 -19.98 -1.77 16.68
CA SER A 59 -20.16 -0.60 17.55
C SER A 59 -19.08 -0.50 18.62
N VAL A 60 -18.55 0.69 18.87
CA VAL A 60 -17.63 0.94 19.98
C VAL A 60 -18.41 0.96 21.29
N THR A 61 -17.94 0.23 22.31
CA THR A 61 -18.59 0.14 23.63
C THR A 61 -17.80 0.85 24.72
N GLN A 62 -16.47 0.87 24.63
CA GLN A 62 -15.59 1.55 25.58
C GLN A 62 -14.28 1.92 24.88
N ALA A 63 -13.70 3.09 25.19
CA ALA A 63 -12.41 3.50 24.65
C ALA A 63 -11.49 4.05 25.75
N TRP A 64 -10.19 4.02 25.49
CA TRP A 64 -9.16 4.62 26.35
C TRP A 64 -8.14 5.36 25.49
N ASN A 65 -7.49 6.37 26.08
CA ASN A 65 -6.54 7.28 25.41
C ASN A 65 -7.12 8.04 24.20
N ALA A 66 -8.44 8.02 24.03
CA ALA A 66 -9.20 8.80 23.06
C ALA A 66 -10.64 8.99 23.55
N THR A 67 -11.31 10.04 23.11
CA THR A 67 -12.77 10.15 23.20
C THR A 67 -13.37 9.67 21.89
N VAL A 68 -14.23 8.64 21.93
CA VAL A 68 -14.80 8.04 20.72
C VAL A 68 -16.30 8.28 20.67
N ALA A 69 -16.77 8.82 19.55
CA ALA A 69 -18.18 9.00 19.23
C ALA A 69 -18.52 8.22 17.95
N GLN A 70 -19.69 7.59 17.94
CA GLN A 70 -20.18 6.83 16.79
C GLN A 70 -21.62 7.24 16.47
N SER A 71 -21.89 7.47 15.18
CA SER A 71 -23.24 7.71 14.65
C SER A 71 -23.48 6.78 13.47
N GLY A 72 -24.39 5.83 13.63
CA GLY A 72 -24.56 4.73 12.68
C GLY A 72 -23.23 3.97 12.50
N THR A 73 -22.74 3.91 11.26
CA THR A 73 -21.46 3.26 10.92
C THR A 73 -20.25 4.17 11.04
N ALA A 74 -20.43 5.49 11.16
CA ALA A 74 -19.35 6.47 11.19
C ALA A 74 -18.79 6.63 12.61
N VAL A 75 -17.48 6.52 12.76
CA VAL A 75 -16.78 6.63 14.04
C VAL A 75 -15.77 7.77 13.99
N THR A 76 -15.72 8.56 15.05
CA THR A 76 -14.73 9.63 15.26
C THR A 76 -14.05 9.43 16.60
N ALA A 77 -12.72 9.30 16.60
CA ALA A 77 -11.88 9.29 17.79
C ALA A 77 -11.09 10.60 17.88
N THR A 78 -11.18 11.31 19.00
CA THR A 78 -10.44 12.55 19.25
C THR A 78 -9.44 12.39 20.39
N ASN A 79 -8.35 13.14 20.30
CA ASN A 79 -7.30 13.13 21.31
C ASN A 79 -7.83 13.53 22.71
N VAL A 80 -7.20 12.99 23.75
CA VAL A 80 -7.35 13.47 25.13
C VAL A 80 -6.29 14.54 25.41
N SER A 81 -6.35 15.16 26.60
CA SER A 81 -5.56 16.37 26.93
C SER A 81 -4.04 16.20 26.79
N TYR A 82 -3.52 14.98 26.98
CA TYR A 82 -2.07 14.74 27.02
C TYR A 82 -1.48 14.15 25.73
N ASN A 83 -2.29 13.76 24.74
CA ASN A 83 -1.81 13.06 23.54
C ASN A 83 -2.23 13.72 22.22
N GLY A 84 -2.58 15.01 22.24
CA GLY A 84 -2.95 15.75 21.04
C GLY A 84 -1.79 16.05 20.09
N ALA A 85 -0.58 16.26 20.63
CA ALA A 85 0.58 16.62 19.84
C ALA A 85 1.22 15.40 19.16
N ILE A 86 1.38 15.46 17.84
CA ILE A 86 2.10 14.46 17.05
C ILE A 86 3.08 15.19 16.12
N ALA A 87 4.38 15.11 16.44
CA ALA A 87 5.42 15.62 15.56
C ALA A 87 5.42 14.88 14.20
N THR A 88 6.07 15.44 13.19
CA THR A 88 6.37 14.71 11.95
C THR A 88 7.13 13.43 12.27
N ASN A 89 6.70 12.32 11.68
CA ASN A 89 7.11 10.94 11.97
C ASN A 89 6.84 10.46 13.42
N GLY A 90 6.17 11.27 14.23
CA GLY A 90 5.68 10.89 15.55
C GLY A 90 4.45 10.00 15.44
N SER A 91 4.19 9.24 16.52
CA SER A 91 3.04 8.36 16.62
C SER A 91 2.33 8.51 17.95
N VAL A 92 1.01 8.32 17.93
CA VAL A 92 0.17 8.17 19.12
C VAL A 92 -0.69 6.93 18.96
N SER A 93 -1.09 6.34 20.08
CA SER A 93 -1.96 5.16 20.07
C SER A 93 -3.10 5.29 21.06
N PHE A 94 -4.23 4.71 20.70
CA PHE A 94 -5.39 4.53 21.56
C PHE A 94 -5.97 3.14 21.34
N GLY A 95 -6.91 2.73 22.20
CA GLY A 95 -7.59 1.45 22.03
C GLY A 95 -9.04 1.53 22.45
N PHE A 96 -9.80 0.52 22.05
CA PHE A 96 -11.21 0.42 22.37
C PHE A 96 -11.70 -1.03 22.38
N ASN A 97 -12.77 -1.27 23.13
CA ASN A 97 -13.61 -2.44 23.02
C ASN A 97 -14.82 -2.12 22.13
N GLY A 98 -15.22 -3.09 21.31
CA GLY A 98 -16.39 -3.00 20.46
C GLY A 98 -17.21 -4.28 20.45
N ALA A 99 -18.41 -4.19 19.90
CA ALA A 99 -19.33 -5.29 19.67
C ALA A 99 -19.49 -5.56 18.17
N TRP A 100 -19.79 -6.82 17.84
CA TRP A 100 -20.08 -7.28 16.48
C TRP A 100 -21.12 -8.40 16.54
N THR A 101 -21.88 -8.61 15.47
CA THR A 101 -22.96 -9.61 15.43
C THR A 101 -22.63 -10.76 14.49
N SER A 102 -22.45 -10.46 13.20
CA SER A 102 -22.26 -11.49 12.16
C SER A 102 -20.81 -11.59 11.68
N SER A 103 -20.12 -10.46 11.54
CA SER A 103 -18.72 -10.42 11.11
C SER A 103 -18.00 -9.20 11.67
N ASN A 104 -16.67 -9.25 11.71
CA ASN A 104 -15.84 -8.16 12.21
C ASN A 104 -14.70 -7.78 11.25
N PRO A 105 -15.00 -7.26 10.04
CA PRO A 105 -13.99 -6.77 9.12
C PRO A 105 -13.28 -5.51 9.67
N VAL A 106 -11.98 -5.43 9.45
CA VAL A 106 -11.17 -4.24 9.78
C VAL A 106 -11.54 -3.09 8.83
N PRO A 107 -11.68 -1.85 9.32
CA PRO A 107 -11.94 -0.69 8.45
C PRO A 107 -10.80 -0.48 7.43
N ALA A 108 -11.16 -0.20 6.18
CA ALA A 108 -10.20 -0.08 5.08
C ALA A 108 -9.73 1.37 4.82
N ALA A 109 -10.47 2.36 5.35
CA ALA A 109 -10.20 3.77 5.11
C ALA A 109 -10.26 4.56 6.41
N PHE A 110 -9.28 5.44 6.58
CA PHE A 110 -9.14 6.31 7.72
C PHE A 110 -8.81 7.73 7.24
N ALA A 111 -9.23 8.73 8.01
CA ALA A 111 -8.79 10.11 7.81
C ALA A 111 -8.46 10.76 9.14
N VAL A 112 -7.39 11.55 9.18
CA VAL A 112 -7.00 12.35 10.35
C VAL A 112 -7.25 13.82 10.03
N ASN A 113 -8.04 14.49 10.87
CA ASN A 113 -8.45 15.89 10.68
C ASN A 113 -9.10 16.18 9.31
N GLY A 114 -9.81 15.18 8.77
CA GLY A 114 -10.43 15.26 7.45
C GLY A 114 -9.51 14.88 6.28
N THR A 115 -8.20 14.65 6.52
CA THR A 115 -7.24 14.24 5.50
C THR A 115 -7.15 12.71 5.42
N PRO A 116 -7.41 12.07 4.27
CA PRO A 116 -7.28 10.62 4.11
C PRO A 116 -5.87 10.10 4.42
N CYS A 117 -5.77 9.06 5.23
CA CYS A 117 -4.51 8.39 5.54
C CYS A 117 -4.17 7.36 4.48
N THR A 118 -3.28 7.72 3.56
CA THR A 118 -2.83 6.86 2.45
C THR A 118 -1.52 6.12 2.75
N GLY A 119 -0.92 6.30 3.94
CA GLY A 119 0.29 5.58 4.36
C GLY A 119 1.59 6.04 3.69
N THR A 120 1.57 7.09 2.89
CA THR A 120 2.73 7.68 2.21
C THR A 120 3.12 9.01 2.85
N PRO A 121 4.42 9.29 3.10
CA PRO A 121 4.87 10.65 3.36
C PRO A 121 4.45 11.56 2.20
N ASN A 122 4.12 12.80 2.53
CA ASN A 122 3.76 13.78 1.53
C ASN A 122 4.84 13.89 0.44
N ALA A 123 4.46 13.77 -0.83
CA ALA A 123 5.25 14.27 -1.95
C ALA A 123 5.04 15.79 -2.03
N THR A 124 6.13 16.55 -2.00
CA THR A 124 6.17 18.01 -2.16
C THR A 124 5.09 18.51 -3.15
N PRO A 125 4.17 19.40 -2.75
CA PRO A 125 3.10 19.83 -3.65
C PRO A 125 3.67 20.56 -4.87
N CYS A 126 3.25 20.11 -6.06
CA CYS A 126 3.45 20.81 -7.33
C CYS A 126 2.69 22.15 -7.28
N PRO A 127 3.25 23.28 -7.76
CA PRO A 127 2.53 24.55 -7.78
C PRO A 127 1.26 24.45 -8.66
N ALA A 128 0.18 25.07 -8.19
CA ALA A 128 -1.10 25.11 -8.90
C ALA A 128 -0.96 25.74 -10.30
N PRO A 129 -1.77 25.33 -11.29
CA PRO A 129 -1.78 25.97 -12.60
C PRO A 129 -2.25 27.42 -12.46
N VAL A 130 -1.36 28.38 -12.70
CA VAL A 130 -1.76 29.77 -12.94
C VAL A 130 -2.26 29.85 -14.38
N THR A 131 -3.48 30.32 -14.57
CA THR A 131 -4.00 30.70 -15.89
C THR A 131 -3.13 31.86 -16.41
N PRO A 132 -2.37 31.72 -17.51
CA PRO A 132 -1.57 32.83 -17.99
C PRO A 132 -2.49 33.86 -18.67
N THR A 133 -2.54 35.05 -18.09
CA THR A 133 -2.94 36.27 -18.79
C THR A 133 -1.98 36.48 -19.97
N PRO A 134 -2.45 36.85 -21.18
CA PRO A 134 -1.57 37.16 -22.30
C PRO A 134 -0.70 38.38 -21.97
N GLY A 135 0.57 38.14 -21.66
CA GLY A 135 1.59 39.16 -21.46
C GLY A 135 2.86 38.76 -22.21
N THR A 136 3.34 39.71 -23.03
CA THR A 136 4.64 39.87 -23.70
C THR A 136 5.64 38.69 -23.66
N PRO A 137 6.20 38.25 -24.80
CA PRO A 137 7.08 37.09 -24.87
C PRO A 137 8.35 37.30 -24.03
N THR A 138 8.44 36.54 -22.96
CA THR A 138 9.70 36.33 -22.23
C THR A 138 10.51 35.26 -22.99
N PRO A 139 11.84 35.38 -23.13
CA PRO A 139 12.64 34.41 -23.86
C PRO A 139 12.45 33.00 -23.27
N ALA A 140 12.25 32.02 -24.15
CA ALA A 140 12.07 30.63 -23.79
C ALA A 140 13.20 30.16 -22.85
N PRO A 141 12.90 29.41 -21.77
CA PRO A 141 13.94 28.75 -21.02
C PRO A 141 14.62 27.74 -21.96
N THR A 142 15.90 27.96 -22.20
CA THR A 142 16.79 26.99 -22.84
C THR A 142 16.74 25.68 -22.07
N THR A 143 16.32 24.62 -22.78
CA THR A 143 16.73 23.23 -22.59
C THR A 143 16.59 22.68 -21.16
N SER A 144 15.40 22.14 -20.85
CA SER A 144 15.27 21.14 -19.78
C SER A 144 16.20 19.97 -20.12
N ALA A 145 17.06 19.59 -19.17
CA ALA A 145 17.90 18.40 -19.31
C ALA A 145 17.04 17.18 -19.68
N PRO A 146 17.53 16.25 -20.53
CA PRO A 146 16.75 15.07 -20.89
C PRO A 146 16.36 14.30 -19.64
N GLN A 147 15.05 14.14 -19.40
CA GLN A 147 14.55 13.29 -18.32
C GLN A 147 15.10 11.88 -18.52
N SER A 148 15.78 11.34 -17.52
CA SER A 148 16.31 9.98 -17.58
C SER A 148 15.15 9.00 -17.72
N ARG A 149 15.29 8.04 -18.65
CA ARG A 149 14.28 7.01 -18.88
C ARG A 149 14.18 6.10 -17.64
N VAL A 150 12.99 6.04 -17.06
CA VAL A 150 12.71 5.28 -15.83
C VAL A 150 12.29 3.87 -16.21
N THR A 151 12.77 2.87 -15.47
CA THR A 151 12.24 1.51 -15.54
C THR A 151 11.40 1.21 -14.32
N VAL A 152 10.19 0.69 -14.53
CA VAL A 152 9.33 0.14 -13.48
C VAL A 152 9.40 -1.38 -13.55
N TRP A 153 9.89 -1.98 -12.49
CA TRP A 153 10.06 -3.42 -12.35
C TRP A 153 8.90 -3.98 -11.54
N LEU A 154 8.18 -4.96 -12.07
CA LEU A 154 7.06 -5.59 -11.37
C LEU A 154 7.47 -6.97 -10.86
N ALA A 155 7.27 -7.20 -9.57
CA ALA A 155 7.37 -8.50 -8.95
C ALA A 155 6.04 -8.85 -8.29
N GLY A 156 5.50 -10.02 -8.63
CA GLY A 156 4.24 -10.45 -8.06
C GLY A 156 3.77 -11.81 -8.54
N ASP A 157 2.53 -12.12 -8.19
CA ASP A 157 1.87 -13.38 -8.49
C ASP A 157 0.96 -13.32 -9.73
N SER A 158 -0.01 -14.23 -9.81
CA SER A 158 -0.99 -14.36 -10.89
C SER A 158 -1.74 -13.05 -11.20
N THR A 159 -1.97 -12.22 -10.18
CA THR A 159 -2.72 -10.96 -10.34
C THR A 159 -1.90 -9.84 -10.95
N VAL A 160 -0.57 -10.01 -11.05
CA VAL A 160 0.34 -9.07 -11.72
C VAL A 160 0.86 -9.65 -13.03
N ALA A 161 1.00 -10.97 -13.12
CA ALA A 161 1.65 -11.68 -14.21
C ALA A 161 1.02 -11.41 -15.59
N ASN A 162 1.87 -11.39 -16.61
CA ASN A 162 1.43 -11.47 -18.00
C ASN A 162 0.71 -12.82 -18.24
N PRO A 163 -0.25 -12.88 -19.16
CA PRO A 163 -0.95 -14.11 -19.47
C PRO A 163 0.00 -15.17 -20.03
N ALA A 164 -0.23 -16.44 -19.70
CA ALA A 164 0.62 -17.55 -20.14
C ALA A 164 0.61 -17.76 -21.67
N SER A 165 -0.44 -17.30 -22.34
CA SER A 165 -0.57 -17.24 -23.81
C SER A 165 -1.52 -16.11 -24.20
N SER A 166 -1.49 -15.69 -25.47
CA SER A 166 -2.42 -14.68 -26.00
C SER A 166 -3.87 -15.14 -25.79
N GLY A 167 -4.68 -14.32 -25.12
CA GLY A 167 -6.07 -14.64 -24.77
C GLY A 167 -6.28 -15.49 -23.50
N ALA A 168 -5.20 -15.88 -22.80
CA ALA A 168 -5.34 -16.62 -21.54
C ALA A 168 -5.84 -15.71 -20.40
N CYS A 169 -6.84 -16.21 -19.66
CA CYS A 169 -7.35 -15.61 -18.44
C CYS A 169 -6.97 -16.45 -17.21
N PRO A 170 -6.75 -15.84 -16.03
CA PRO A 170 -6.81 -14.39 -15.77
C PRO A 170 -5.58 -13.64 -16.32
N VAL A 171 -5.79 -12.37 -16.67
CA VAL A 171 -4.72 -11.44 -17.05
C VAL A 171 -4.37 -10.60 -15.82
N GLY A 172 -3.11 -10.65 -15.37
CA GLY A 172 -2.66 -9.79 -14.30
C GLY A 172 -2.62 -8.32 -14.72
N TRP A 173 -2.84 -7.40 -13.79
CA TRP A 173 -2.86 -5.96 -14.08
C TRP A 173 -1.54 -5.46 -14.66
N GLY A 174 -0.43 -6.10 -14.32
CA GLY A 174 0.90 -5.78 -14.84
C GLY A 174 0.99 -5.87 -16.36
N ASN A 175 0.16 -6.69 -17.01
CA ASN A 175 0.08 -6.79 -18.47
C ASN A 175 -0.45 -5.50 -19.12
N GLN A 176 -1.31 -4.76 -18.42
CA GLN A 176 -1.88 -3.50 -18.92
C GLN A 176 -1.06 -2.29 -18.48
N PHE A 177 -0.17 -2.47 -17.49
CA PHE A 177 0.43 -1.36 -16.78
C PHE A 177 1.29 -0.45 -17.68
N ALA A 178 1.99 -1.03 -18.65
CA ALA A 178 2.80 -0.27 -19.61
C ALA A 178 1.99 0.75 -20.43
N SER A 179 0.71 0.46 -20.72
CA SER A 179 -0.14 1.30 -21.56
C SER A 179 -0.51 2.66 -20.94
N TYR A 180 -0.33 2.81 -19.63
CA TYR A 180 -0.60 4.05 -18.91
C TYR A 180 0.55 5.06 -18.99
N PHE A 181 1.67 4.69 -19.62
CA PHE A 181 2.87 5.52 -19.67
C PHE A 181 3.28 5.88 -21.10
N ASN A 182 3.99 7.00 -21.22
CA ASN A 182 4.66 7.40 -22.46
C ASN A 182 6.01 6.65 -22.62
N SER A 183 6.73 6.94 -23.70
CA SER A 183 8.01 6.29 -24.05
C SER A 183 9.15 6.48 -23.04
N ASN A 184 9.01 7.42 -22.09
CA ASN A 184 10.03 7.67 -21.06
C ASN A 184 9.98 6.63 -19.94
N VAL A 185 8.98 5.76 -19.91
CA VAL A 185 8.86 4.66 -18.95
C VAL A 185 8.98 3.32 -19.66
N THR A 186 9.78 2.43 -19.09
CA THR A 186 9.82 1.02 -19.47
C THR A 186 9.21 0.20 -18.35
N VAL A 187 8.24 -0.67 -18.64
CA VAL A 187 7.72 -1.62 -17.66
C VAL A 187 8.32 -3.00 -17.92
N VAL A 188 8.98 -3.56 -16.91
CA VAL A 188 9.50 -4.93 -16.93
C VAL A 188 8.67 -5.76 -15.98
N ASN A 189 7.71 -6.53 -16.52
CA ASN A 189 6.86 -7.39 -15.72
C ASN A 189 7.51 -8.76 -15.49
N SER A 190 8.02 -8.98 -14.28
CA SER A 190 8.64 -10.22 -13.84
C SER A 190 7.71 -11.05 -12.95
N ALA A 191 6.43 -10.70 -12.84
CA ALA A 191 5.48 -11.48 -12.06
C ALA A 191 5.19 -12.86 -12.68
N ILE A 192 4.97 -13.86 -11.82
CA ILE A 192 4.72 -15.24 -12.24
C ILE A 192 3.51 -15.79 -11.50
N GLY A 193 2.56 -16.34 -12.27
CA GLY A 193 1.36 -16.98 -11.74
C GLY A 193 1.64 -18.09 -10.74
N GLY A 194 0.82 -18.17 -9.69
CA GLY A 194 0.89 -19.24 -8.69
C GLY A 194 2.15 -19.25 -7.82
N ARG A 195 2.84 -18.11 -7.69
CA ARG A 195 3.97 -17.93 -6.77
C ARG A 195 3.56 -17.17 -5.51
N SER A 196 4.07 -17.62 -4.37
CA SER A 196 4.24 -16.82 -3.15
C SER A 196 5.51 -15.97 -3.26
N ILE A 197 5.72 -15.01 -2.35
CA ILE A 197 6.95 -14.19 -2.34
C ILE A 197 8.20 -15.07 -2.20
N GLN A 198 8.15 -16.12 -1.38
CA GLN A 198 9.27 -17.04 -1.18
C GLN A 198 9.56 -17.89 -2.40
N THR A 199 8.52 -18.49 -3.02
CA THR A 199 8.70 -19.26 -4.25
C THR A 199 9.12 -18.37 -5.42
N TRP A 200 8.70 -17.10 -5.47
CA TRP A 200 9.15 -16.17 -6.49
C TRP A 200 10.64 -15.79 -6.32
N LEU A 201 11.07 -15.52 -5.08
CA LEU A 201 12.44 -15.13 -4.74
C LEU A 201 13.45 -16.27 -4.87
N TYR A 202 13.05 -17.51 -4.60
CA TYR A 202 13.96 -18.64 -4.49
C TYR A 202 13.70 -19.78 -5.48
N ASP A 203 12.76 -19.67 -6.42
CA ASP A 203 12.51 -20.69 -7.47
C ASP A 203 13.83 -21.20 -8.12
N PRO A 204 14.05 -22.52 -8.25
CA PRO A 204 13.19 -23.65 -7.86
C PRO A 204 13.46 -24.20 -6.45
N ASN A 205 14.18 -23.48 -5.59
CA ASN A 205 14.78 -23.98 -4.37
C ASN A 205 13.85 -24.02 -3.15
N VAL A 206 12.55 -23.74 -3.30
CA VAL A 206 11.57 -23.89 -2.19
C VAL A 206 11.01 -25.30 -2.23
N THR A 207 11.29 -26.07 -1.17
CA THR A 207 10.89 -27.48 -1.07
C THR A 207 9.43 -27.62 -0.64
N SER A 208 8.90 -28.85 -0.75
CA SER A 208 7.59 -29.23 -0.20
C SER A 208 7.61 -29.50 1.31
N THR A 209 8.76 -29.34 1.97
CA THR A 209 8.92 -29.64 3.40
C THR A 209 8.75 -28.36 4.22
N MET A 210 7.96 -28.47 5.28
CA MET A 210 7.79 -27.44 6.29
C MET A 210 8.74 -27.72 7.47
N ASN A 211 9.44 -26.69 7.96
CA ASN A 211 10.33 -26.82 9.11
C ASN A 211 9.54 -26.72 10.44
N SER A 212 10.24 -26.88 11.56
CA SER A 212 9.65 -26.78 12.91
C SER A 212 9.10 -25.40 13.26
N ALA A 213 9.50 -24.35 12.53
CA ALA A 213 8.94 -23.00 12.66
C ALA A 213 7.68 -22.77 11.81
N GLY A 214 7.21 -23.80 11.08
CA GLY A 214 6.05 -23.70 10.21
C GLY A 214 6.35 -23.10 8.84
N GLU A 215 7.62 -22.89 8.46
CA GLU A 215 7.98 -22.25 7.19
C GLU A 215 8.47 -23.27 6.15
N CYS A 216 8.22 -23.01 4.87
CA CYS A 216 8.75 -23.87 3.81
C CYS A 216 10.27 -23.77 3.75
N VAL A 217 10.94 -24.92 3.67
CA VAL A 217 12.40 -24.99 3.61
C VAL A 217 12.89 -24.51 2.23
N VAL A 218 13.89 -23.63 2.23
CA VAL A 218 14.62 -23.20 1.04
C VAL A 218 15.98 -23.90 1.02
N SER A 219 16.27 -24.67 -0.03
CA SER A 219 17.55 -25.34 -0.20
C SER A 219 17.86 -25.59 -1.67
N PRO A 220 18.98 -25.08 -2.20
CA PRO A 220 19.93 -24.14 -1.56
C PRO A 220 19.31 -22.75 -1.35
N GLN A 221 19.90 -21.92 -0.48
CA GLN A 221 19.50 -20.52 -0.27
C GLN A 221 19.99 -19.60 -1.40
N THR A 222 19.70 -19.99 -2.64
CA THR A 222 20.07 -19.24 -3.85
C THR A 222 18.84 -18.59 -4.43
N TYR A 223 18.94 -17.29 -4.74
CA TYR A 223 17.84 -16.56 -5.37
C TYR A 223 17.52 -17.10 -6.77
N SER A 224 16.28 -16.91 -7.20
CA SER A 224 15.84 -17.22 -8.56
C SER A 224 16.61 -16.38 -9.59
N THR A 225 16.81 -16.94 -10.77
CA THR A 225 17.49 -16.26 -11.89
C THR A 225 16.83 -14.92 -12.25
N ARG A 226 15.50 -14.84 -12.09
CA ARG A 226 14.72 -13.62 -12.29
C ARG A 226 15.07 -12.53 -11.28
N TRP A 227 15.13 -12.86 -9.99
CA TRP A 227 15.52 -11.86 -9.00
C TRP A 227 16.98 -11.43 -9.18
N GLN A 228 17.86 -12.38 -9.50
CA GLN A 228 19.24 -12.07 -9.86
C GLN A 228 19.35 -11.14 -11.09
N ALA A 229 18.52 -11.35 -12.12
CA ALA A 229 18.48 -10.47 -13.29
C ALA A 229 18.04 -9.04 -12.95
N MET A 230 17.05 -8.90 -12.06
CA MET A 230 16.60 -7.58 -11.58
C MET A 230 17.66 -6.86 -10.73
N LEU A 231 18.56 -7.60 -10.10
CA LEU A 231 19.68 -7.06 -9.33
C LEU A 231 20.98 -6.93 -10.14
N ASN A 232 20.99 -7.33 -11.41
CA ASN A 232 22.19 -7.27 -12.24
C ASN A 232 22.73 -5.83 -12.28
N ALA A 233 24.04 -5.68 -12.07
CA ALA A 233 24.66 -4.37 -11.92
C ALA A 233 24.53 -3.48 -13.17
N SER A 234 24.51 -4.09 -14.36
CA SER A 234 24.54 -3.41 -15.65
C SER A 234 23.19 -3.37 -16.34
N THR A 235 22.33 -4.36 -16.11
CA THR A 235 21.05 -4.52 -16.82
C THR A 235 19.83 -4.49 -15.91
N GLY A 236 20.02 -4.61 -14.60
CA GLY A 236 18.96 -4.61 -13.60
C GLY A 236 18.54 -3.21 -13.15
N MET A 237 17.84 -3.15 -12.02
CA MET A 237 17.42 -1.90 -11.38
C MET A 237 18.58 -0.94 -11.21
N LYS A 238 18.33 0.34 -11.49
CA LYS A 238 19.28 1.45 -11.29
C LYS A 238 18.63 2.61 -10.53
N ALA A 239 19.44 3.61 -10.21
CA ALA A 239 18.98 4.80 -9.51
C ALA A 239 17.84 5.49 -10.28
N GLY A 240 16.73 5.78 -9.58
CA GLY A 240 15.54 6.39 -10.17
C GLY A 240 14.51 5.41 -10.73
N ASP A 241 14.84 4.11 -10.81
CA ASP A 241 13.85 3.07 -11.15
C ASP A 241 12.88 2.83 -9.99
N TYR A 242 11.78 2.11 -10.27
CA TYR A 242 10.81 1.67 -9.27
C TYR A 242 10.71 0.16 -9.22
N LEU A 243 10.53 -0.41 -8.03
CA LEU A 243 10.19 -1.82 -7.83
C LEU A 243 8.79 -1.94 -7.23
N PHE A 244 7.82 -2.37 -8.02
CA PHE A 244 6.46 -2.63 -7.56
C PHE A 244 6.36 -4.09 -7.10
N ILE A 245 5.89 -4.30 -5.87
CA ILE A 245 5.89 -5.59 -5.19
C ILE A 245 4.45 -5.90 -4.74
N GLN A 246 3.87 -6.98 -5.27
CA GLN A 246 2.55 -7.46 -4.89
C GLN A 246 2.54 -8.99 -4.72
N PHE A 247 2.42 -9.44 -3.48
CA PHE A 247 2.27 -10.84 -3.10
C PHE A 247 1.25 -10.94 -1.97
N GLY A 248 0.91 -12.15 -1.54
CA GLY A 248 -0.01 -12.39 -0.42
C GLY A 248 -1.09 -13.42 -0.73
N ILE A 249 -1.53 -13.55 -1.98
CA ILE A 249 -2.62 -14.46 -2.36
C ILE A 249 -2.19 -15.92 -2.17
N ASN A 250 -1.02 -16.27 -2.72
CA ASN A 250 -0.49 -17.63 -2.64
C ASN A 250 0.24 -17.90 -1.31
N ASP A 251 0.78 -16.85 -0.69
CA ASP A 251 1.51 -16.88 0.58
C ASP A 251 0.65 -17.43 1.72
N GLY A 252 -0.66 -17.14 1.70
CA GLY A 252 -1.64 -17.66 2.65
C GLY A 252 -1.96 -19.17 2.50
N SER A 253 -1.29 -19.90 1.61
CA SER A 253 -1.40 -21.37 1.55
C SER A 253 -1.04 -21.99 2.89
N THR A 254 -1.75 -23.02 3.32
CA THR A 254 -1.40 -23.77 4.55
C THR A 254 -0.31 -24.82 4.30
N THR A 255 0.05 -25.06 3.04
CA THR A 255 1.01 -26.09 2.64
C THR A 255 2.14 -25.53 1.78
N CYS A 256 3.27 -26.22 1.83
CA CYS A 256 4.42 -25.96 0.97
C CYS A 256 4.15 -26.41 -0.48
N PRO A 257 4.82 -25.78 -1.46
CA PRO A 257 5.89 -24.79 -1.30
C PRO A 257 5.41 -23.34 -1.14
N ARG A 258 4.09 -23.08 -1.16
CA ARG A 258 3.56 -21.71 -1.23
C ARG A 258 3.40 -21.02 0.11
N HIS A 259 3.29 -21.77 1.21
CA HIS A 259 3.13 -21.19 2.54
C HIS A 259 4.27 -20.22 2.87
N VAL A 260 3.90 -19.04 3.37
CA VAL A 260 4.82 -18.07 3.97
C VAL A 260 4.13 -17.49 5.21
N GLY A 261 4.67 -17.74 6.40
CA GLY A 261 4.13 -17.19 7.63
C GLY A 261 4.32 -15.67 7.69
N SER A 262 3.49 -14.97 8.47
CA SER A 262 3.47 -13.49 8.46
C SER A 262 4.81 -12.84 8.85
N ALA A 263 5.60 -13.51 9.71
CA ALA A 263 6.94 -13.05 10.04
C ALA A 263 7.89 -13.17 8.84
N LYS A 264 7.91 -14.34 8.19
CA LYS A 264 8.72 -14.58 7.00
C LYS A 264 8.29 -13.71 5.82
N TYR A 265 6.98 -13.47 5.66
CA TYR A 265 6.44 -12.59 4.64
C TYR A 265 6.98 -11.16 4.78
N ARG A 266 6.95 -10.60 6.01
CA ARG A 266 7.55 -9.28 6.30
C ARG A 266 9.06 -9.24 6.07
N GLU A 267 9.77 -10.30 6.46
CA GLU A 267 11.21 -10.43 6.21
C GLU A 267 11.50 -10.36 4.70
N LEU A 268 10.78 -11.14 3.89
CA LEU A 268 11.00 -11.23 2.44
C LEU A 268 10.61 -9.93 1.70
N LEU A 269 9.55 -9.23 2.13
CA LEU A 269 9.27 -7.87 1.64
C LEU A 269 10.43 -6.92 1.96
N GLY A 270 11.01 -7.04 3.16
CA GLY A 270 12.18 -6.27 3.59
C GLY A 270 13.42 -6.56 2.73
N VAL A 271 13.65 -7.83 2.37
CA VAL A 271 14.75 -8.24 1.45
C VAL A 271 14.61 -7.53 0.11
N MET A 272 13.43 -7.57 -0.50
CA MET A 272 13.18 -6.95 -1.81
C MET A 272 13.36 -5.43 -1.76
N ALA A 273 12.78 -4.77 -0.76
CA ALA A 273 12.89 -3.32 -0.61
C ALA A 273 14.32 -2.86 -0.31
N SER A 274 15.06 -3.61 0.51
CA SER A 274 16.45 -3.29 0.83
C SER A 274 17.34 -3.41 -0.40
N ALA A 275 17.15 -4.46 -1.21
CA ALA A 275 17.90 -4.63 -2.44
C ALA A 275 17.58 -3.56 -3.49
N ALA A 276 16.30 -3.18 -3.66
CA ALA A 276 15.91 -2.08 -4.54
C ALA A 276 16.57 -0.75 -4.11
N LYS A 277 16.51 -0.41 -2.82
CA LYS A 277 17.16 0.80 -2.28
C LYS A 277 18.68 0.77 -2.47
N ALA A 278 19.32 -0.38 -2.30
CA ALA A 278 20.76 -0.54 -2.55
C ALA A 278 21.14 -0.29 -4.02
N ARG A 279 20.19 -0.42 -4.95
CA ARG A 279 20.33 -0.06 -6.37
C ARG A 279 19.92 1.39 -6.67
N GLY A 280 19.48 2.16 -5.68
CA GLY A 280 18.93 3.50 -5.84
C GLY A 280 17.50 3.54 -6.39
N ALA A 281 16.82 2.39 -6.44
CA ALA A 281 15.45 2.28 -6.90
C ALA A 281 14.45 2.46 -5.74
N TYR A 282 13.23 2.88 -6.07
CA TYR A 282 12.15 3.13 -5.12
C TYR A 282 11.23 1.90 -5.00
N PRO A 283 11.22 1.19 -3.86
CA PRO A 283 10.27 0.11 -3.65
C PRO A 283 8.86 0.65 -3.38
N VAL A 284 7.86 0.04 -4.00
CA VAL A 284 6.43 0.33 -3.88
C VAL A 284 5.71 -0.96 -3.55
N PHE A 285 5.09 -1.02 -2.37
CA PHE A 285 4.29 -2.17 -1.97
C PHE A 285 2.84 -1.97 -2.38
N LEU A 286 2.24 -3.00 -2.98
CA LEU A 286 0.83 -3.02 -3.34
C LEU A 286 0.14 -4.13 -2.59
N THR A 287 -1.01 -3.81 -1.98
CA THR A 287 -1.91 -4.82 -1.46
C THR A 287 -2.57 -5.54 -2.65
N PRO A 288 -2.58 -6.88 -2.68
CA PRO A 288 -3.28 -7.58 -3.75
C PRO A 288 -4.76 -7.25 -3.74
N ALA A 289 -5.33 -6.93 -4.90
CA ALA A 289 -6.76 -7.07 -5.08
C ALA A 289 -7.15 -8.55 -4.91
N ALA A 290 -8.37 -8.82 -4.41
CA ALA A 290 -8.90 -10.17 -4.24
C ALA A 290 -8.61 -11.05 -5.47
N ALA A 291 -8.16 -12.29 -5.25
CA ALA A 291 -7.87 -13.21 -6.33
C ALA A 291 -9.13 -13.48 -7.16
N ILE A 292 -9.04 -13.24 -8.47
CA ILE A 292 -10.12 -13.49 -9.43
C ILE A 292 -9.88 -14.85 -10.07
N THR A 293 -10.85 -15.74 -10.02
CA THR A 293 -10.93 -16.90 -10.93
C THR A 293 -11.76 -16.57 -12.15
N CYS A 294 -11.58 -17.30 -13.24
CA CYS A 294 -12.40 -17.12 -14.43
C CYS A 294 -13.35 -18.31 -14.59
N SER A 295 -14.63 -18.02 -14.86
CA SER A 295 -15.61 -18.98 -15.36
C SER A 295 -15.93 -18.59 -16.80
N GLY A 296 -15.38 -19.30 -17.78
CA GLY A 296 -15.42 -18.88 -19.19
C GLY A 296 -14.66 -17.56 -19.41
N SER A 297 -15.32 -16.56 -19.99
CA SER A 297 -14.77 -15.19 -20.20
C SER A 297 -15.02 -14.24 -19.02
N THR A 298 -15.63 -14.71 -17.93
CA THR A 298 -16.04 -13.86 -16.82
C THR A 298 -15.11 -14.01 -15.62
N ALA A 299 -14.59 -12.89 -15.14
CA ALA A 299 -13.87 -12.73 -13.88
C ALA A 299 -14.84 -12.89 -12.69
N THR A 300 -14.65 -13.93 -11.88
CA THR A 300 -15.36 -14.18 -10.62
C THR A 300 -14.39 -14.02 -9.44
N GLY A 301 -14.71 -13.17 -8.47
CA GLY A 301 -13.90 -13.00 -7.26
C GLY A 301 -13.93 -14.29 -6.42
N ASN A 302 -12.76 -14.82 -6.03
CA ASN A 302 -12.68 -16.14 -5.41
C ASN A 302 -12.19 -16.13 -3.97
N ARG A 303 -11.52 -15.07 -3.50
CA ARG A 303 -11.11 -14.91 -2.08
C ARG A 303 -11.02 -13.43 -1.73
N ALA A 304 -11.90 -12.96 -0.84
CA ALA A 304 -11.69 -11.72 -0.13
C ALA A 304 -10.51 -11.93 0.83
N SER A 305 -9.50 -11.07 0.70
CA SER A 305 -8.37 -10.93 1.64
C SER A 305 -8.85 -10.57 3.04
#